data_AF-A0A7V4P2Q5-F1
#
_entry.id   AF-A0A7V4P2Q5-F1
#
_cell.length_a   1.000
_cell.length_b   1.000
_cell.length_c   1.000
_cell.angle_alpha   90.00
_cell.angle_beta   90.00
_cell.angle_gamma   90.00
#
_symmetry.space_group_name_H-M   'P 1'
#
loop_
_entity.id
_entity.type
_entity.pdbx_description
1 polymer ?
#
loop_
_entity_poly.entity_id
_entity_poly.type
_entity_poly.pdbx_seq_one_letter_code
_entity_poly.pdbx_strand_id
1 'polypeptide(L)'
;MPMDLPTLRKLLSMDPDDPLSRFALGRRLAEEPDAASCEEAIEHLRFANARDPGHLATYHVLGQLLIRLGRVDDARDVLTRGLRRAEGLGEGMGRDLGPAMEALLNAL
;
A
#
# COMPACT_ATOMS: atom_id res chain seq x y z
N MET A 1 13.64 -0.77 15.30
CA MET A 1 12.43 -1.20 16.01
C MET A 1 11.28 -1.13 15.01
N PRO A 2 10.79 -2.25 14.46
CA PRO A 2 9.52 -2.22 13.73
C PRO A 2 8.43 -1.73 14.70
N MET A 3 7.57 -0.81 14.28
CA MET A 3 6.45 -0.40 15.12
C MET A 3 5.44 -1.55 15.24
N ASP A 4 5.03 -1.84 16.47
CA ASP A 4 4.01 -2.84 16.74
C ASP A 4 2.60 -2.35 16.34
N LEU A 5 1.75 -3.28 15.91
CA LEU A 5 0.33 -3.04 15.60
C LEU A 5 -0.42 -2.23 16.69
N PRO A 6 -0.29 -2.53 18.01
CA PRO A 6 -0.94 -1.72 19.05
C PRO A 6 -0.47 -0.26 19.06
N THR A 7 0.82 -0.02 18.79
CA THR A 7 1.37 1.35 18.72
C THR A 7 0.78 2.10 17.54
N LEU A 8 0.68 1.46 16.37
CA LEU A 8 0.07 2.03 15.17
C LEU A 8 -1.43 2.33 15.36
N ARG A 9 -2.19 1.42 16.00
CA ARG A 9 -3.60 1.66 16.37
C ARG A 9 -3.76 2.84 17.33
N LYS A 10 -2.82 3.02 18.26
CA LYS A 10 -2.83 4.18 19.18
C LYS A 10 -2.52 5.48 18.44
N LEU A 11 -1.59 5.48 17.50
CA LEU A 11 -1.36 6.63 16.61
C LEU A 11 -2.63 6.96 15.81
N LEU A 12 -3.29 5.95 15.26
CA LEU A 12 -4.56 6.12 14.55
C LEU A 12 -5.68 6.68 15.44
N SER A 13 -5.63 6.41 16.75
CA SER A 13 -6.60 6.95 17.69
C SER A 13 -6.36 8.44 17.98
N MET A 14 -5.14 8.93 17.79
CA MET A 14 -4.80 10.36 17.89
C MET A 14 -5.16 11.10 16.61
N ASP A 15 -4.83 10.53 15.45
CA ASP A 15 -5.21 11.06 14.13
C ASP A 15 -5.84 9.96 13.25
N PRO A 16 -7.15 9.74 13.36
CA PRO A 16 -7.85 8.67 12.64
C PRO A 16 -8.03 8.94 11.16
N ASP A 17 -7.59 10.09 10.65
CA ASP A 17 -7.72 10.48 9.25
C ASP A 17 -6.36 10.56 8.54
N ASP A 18 -5.25 10.36 9.26
CA ASP A 18 -3.91 10.45 8.69
C ASP A 18 -3.60 9.26 7.75
N PRO A 19 -3.37 9.51 6.44
CA PRO A 19 -3.10 8.45 5.47
C PRO A 19 -1.77 7.74 5.74
N LEU A 20 -0.77 8.43 6.30
CA LEU A 20 0.53 7.84 6.64
C LEU A 20 0.42 6.81 7.77
N SER A 21 -0.35 7.13 8.82
CA SER A 21 -0.61 6.23 9.95
C SER A 21 -1.39 5.00 9.51
N ARG A 22 -2.42 5.16 8.66
CA ARG A 22 -3.13 4.03 8.05
C ARG A 22 -2.23 3.19 7.16
N PHE A 23 -1.38 3.82 6.34
CA PHE A 23 -0.40 3.11 5.52
C PHE A 23 0.57 2.29 6.37
N ALA A 24 1.10 2.87 7.45
CA ALA A 24 2.01 2.17 8.35
C ALA A 24 1.33 0.97 9.03
N LEU A 25 0.07 1.13 9.48
CA LEU A 25 -0.74 0.05 10.02
C LEU A 25 -0.98 -1.05 8.98
N GLY A 26 -1.43 -0.69 7.79
CA GLY A 26 -1.69 -1.62 6.69
C GLY A 26 -0.44 -2.37 6.26
N ARG A 27 0.72 -1.69 6.16
CA ARG A 27 1.99 -2.35 5.86
C ARG A 27 2.39 -3.34 6.94
N ARG A 28 2.21 -3.01 8.22
CA ARG A 28 2.55 -3.91 9.32
C ARG A 28 1.63 -5.13 9.35
N LEU A 29 0.32 -4.93 9.10
CA LEU A 29 -0.66 -6.00 8.96
C LEU A 29 -0.37 -6.90 7.75
N ALA A 30 0.14 -6.32 6.66
CA ALA A 30 0.58 -7.05 5.48
C ALA A 30 1.78 -7.98 5.75
N GLU A 31 2.58 -7.71 6.77
CA GLU A 31 3.68 -8.60 7.19
C GLU A 31 3.18 -9.79 8.01
N GLU A 32 1.96 -9.73 8.55
CA GLU A 32 1.40 -10.82 9.34
C GLU A 32 1.07 -12.03 8.45
N PRO A 33 1.24 -13.27 8.97
CA PRO A 33 0.94 -14.50 8.23
C PRO A 33 -0.57 -14.77 8.12
N ASP A 34 -1.40 -14.12 8.95
CA ASP A 34 -2.84 -14.31 8.96
C ASP A 34 -3.53 -13.68 7.75
N ALA A 35 -4.39 -14.47 7.10
CA ALA A 35 -5.21 -14.00 5.98
C ALA A 35 -6.17 -12.87 6.40
N ALA A 36 -6.71 -12.92 7.63
CA ALA A 36 -7.57 -11.87 8.17
C ALA A 36 -6.82 -10.54 8.30
N SER A 37 -5.59 -10.56 8.81
CA SER A 37 -4.72 -9.38 8.89
C SER A 37 -4.38 -8.84 7.51
N CYS A 38 -4.16 -9.72 6.53
CA CYS A 38 -3.92 -9.31 5.15
C CYS A 38 -5.15 -8.64 4.51
N GLU A 39 -6.37 -9.11 4.77
CA GLU A 39 -7.59 -8.41 4.32
C GLU A 39 -7.74 -7.05 5.01
N GLU A 40 -7.53 -6.97 6.33
CA GLU A 40 -7.57 -5.70 7.07
C GLU A 40 -6.52 -4.71 6.53
N ALA A 41 -5.32 -5.20 6.19
CA ALA A 41 -4.27 -4.40 5.56
C ALA A 41 -4.72 -3.78 4.24
N ILE A 42 -5.43 -4.54 3.39
CA ILE A 42 -5.95 -4.05 2.11
C ILE A 42 -6.91 -2.89 2.35
N GLU A 43 -7.80 -2.98 3.34
CA GLU A 43 -8.75 -1.91 3.65
C GLU A 43 -8.05 -0.62 4.09
N HIS A 44 -7.09 -0.73 5.02
CA HIS A 44 -6.33 0.43 5.50
C HIS A 44 -5.50 1.08 4.40
N LEU A 45 -4.85 0.27 3.56
CA LEU A 45 -4.05 0.75 2.43
C LEU A 45 -4.94 1.37 1.34
N ARG A 46 -6.11 0.80 1.04
CA ARG A 46 -7.07 1.38 0.09
C ARG A 46 -7.58 2.74 0.58
N PHE A 47 -7.84 2.87 1.87
CA PHE A 47 -8.22 4.17 2.45
C PHE A 47 -7.08 5.18 2.32
N ALA A 48 -5.86 4.80 2.70
CA ALA A 48 -4.69 5.67 2.58
C ALA A 48 -4.49 6.14 1.13
N ASN A 49 -4.68 5.22 0.17
CA ASN A 49 -4.60 5.51 -1.25
C ASN A 49 -5.70 6.47 -1.73
N ALA A 50 -6.92 6.34 -1.21
CA ALA A 50 -8.02 7.24 -1.54
C ALA A 50 -7.79 8.66 -1.01
N ARG A 51 -7.12 8.79 0.15
CA ARG A 51 -6.83 10.10 0.77
C ARG A 51 -5.59 10.77 0.22
N ASP A 52 -4.54 9.99 -0.05
CA ASP A 52 -3.36 10.48 -0.75
C ASP A 52 -3.09 9.62 -1.98
N PRO A 53 -3.75 9.91 -3.11
CA PRO A 53 -3.49 9.24 -4.36
C PRO A 53 -2.07 9.46 -4.87
N GLY A 54 -1.33 10.46 -4.37
CA GLY A 54 0.06 10.72 -4.74
C GLY A 54 1.06 9.79 -4.07
N HIS A 55 0.62 9.01 -3.07
CA HIS A 55 1.51 8.14 -2.31
C HIS A 55 1.78 6.82 -3.02
N LEU A 56 2.74 6.83 -3.93
CA LEU A 56 3.14 5.67 -4.74
C LEU A 56 3.50 4.43 -3.92
N ALA A 57 4.07 4.59 -2.71
CA ALA A 57 4.43 3.45 -1.86
C ALA A 57 3.19 2.63 -1.44
N THR A 58 2.03 3.26 -1.32
CA THR A 58 0.77 2.58 -1.00
C THR A 58 0.37 1.60 -2.10
N TYR A 59 0.49 2.00 -3.37
CA TYR A 59 0.19 1.13 -4.51
C TYR A 59 1.15 -0.06 -4.59
N HIS A 60 2.44 0.17 -4.33
CA HIS A 60 3.44 -0.89 -4.33
C HIS A 60 3.17 -1.94 -3.23
N VAL A 61 2.93 -1.49 -1.99
CA VAL A 61 2.64 -2.39 -0.87
C VAL A 61 1.31 -3.13 -1.08
N LEU A 62 0.27 -2.43 -1.53
CA LEU A 62 -1.04 -3.03 -1.81
C LEU A 62 -0.94 -4.08 -2.92
N GLY A 63 -0.22 -3.76 -4.01
CA GLY A 63 0.04 -4.69 -5.11
C GLY A 63 0.76 -5.94 -4.62
N GLN A 64 1.88 -5.80 -3.91
CA GLN A 64 2.64 -6.93 -3.37
C GLN A 64 1.80 -7.82 -2.45
N LEU A 65 0.97 -7.23 -1.59
CA LEU A 65 0.07 -7.95 -0.71
C LEU A 65 -1.00 -8.73 -1.48
N LEU A 66 -1.62 -8.11 -2.48
CA LEU A 66 -2.63 -8.75 -3.32
C LEU A 66 -2.05 -9.94 -4.10
N ILE A 67 -0.82 -9.81 -4.62
CA ILE A 67 -0.09 -10.91 -5.25
C ILE A 67 0.10 -12.06 -4.26
N ARG A 68 0.53 -11.76 -3.03
CA ARG A 68 0.77 -12.78 -2.00
C ARG A 68 -0.51 -13.53 -1.61
N LEU A 69 -1.66 -12.87 -1.70
CA LEU A 69 -2.98 -13.46 -1.48
C LEU A 69 -3.55 -14.19 -2.71
N GLY A 70 -2.83 -14.22 -3.83
CA GLY A 70 -3.31 -14.80 -5.09
C GLY A 70 -4.35 -13.95 -5.81
N ARG A 71 -4.59 -12.70 -5.38
CA ARG A 71 -5.52 -11.75 -6.00
C ARG A 71 -4.83 -10.98 -7.12
N VAL A 72 -4.40 -11.71 -8.14
CA VAL A 72 -3.60 -11.19 -9.26
C VAL A 72 -4.33 -10.10 -10.04
N ASP A 73 -5.63 -10.27 -10.30
CA ASP A 73 -6.44 -9.28 -11.03
C ASP A 73 -6.52 -7.93 -10.30
N ASP A 74 -6.76 -7.95 -8.98
CA ASP A 74 -6.77 -6.75 -8.16
C ASP A 74 -5.38 -6.11 -8.11
N ALA A 75 -4.32 -6.91 -7.97
CA ALA A 75 -2.94 -6.42 -7.96
C ALA A 75 -2.62 -5.67 -9.25
N ARG A 76 -3.03 -6.23 -10.40
CA ARG A 76 -2.85 -5.61 -11.71
C ARG A 76 -3.51 -4.25 -11.82
N ASP A 77 -4.78 -4.15 -11.43
CA ASP A 77 -5.51 -2.88 -11.46
C ASP A 77 -4.83 -1.81 -10.58
N VAL A 78 -4.43 -2.19 -9.37
CA VAL A 78 -3.78 -1.28 -8.41
C VAL A 78 -2.43 -0.79 -8.93
N LEU A 79 -1.56 -1.71 -9.35
CA LEU A 79 -0.23 -1.35 -9.85
C LEU A 79 -0.34 -0.48 -11.10
N THR A 80 -1.29 -0.76 -11.99
CA THR A 80 -1.55 0.06 -13.19
C THR A 80 -1.97 1.48 -12.82
N ARG A 81 -2.83 1.64 -11.81
CA ARG A 81 -3.22 2.98 -11.31
C ARG A 81 -2.03 3.70 -10.69
N GLY A 82 -1.20 2.99 -9.92
CA GLY A 82 0.02 3.52 -9.34
C GLY A 82 0.99 4.02 -10.41
N LEU A 83 1.22 3.25 -11.48
CA LEU A 83 2.06 3.63 -12.62
C LEU A 83 1.54 4.89 -13.31
N ARG A 84 0.26 4.95 -13.66
CA ARG A 84 -0.34 6.16 -14.26
C ARG A 84 -0.16 7.38 -13.38
N ARG A 85 -0.21 7.19 -12.05
CA ARG A 85 -0.04 8.29 -11.12
C ARG A 85 1.41 8.71 -11.00
N ALA A 86 2.34 7.76 -11.06
CA ALA A 86 3.77 8.00 -11.11
C ALA A 86 4.19 8.78 -12.36
N GLU A 87 3.60 8.48 -13.52
CA GLU A 87 3.80 9.25 -14.75
C GLU A 87 3.34 10.72 -14.61
N GLY A 88 2.29 10.96 -13.82
CA GLY A 88 1.78 12.31 -13.55
C GLY A 88 2.48 13.06 -12.41
N LEU A 89 3.25 12.36 -11.56
CA LEU A 89 4.03 12.98 -10.49
C LEU A 89 5.37 13.46 -11.09
N GLY A 90 5.59 14.77 -11.03
CA GLY A 90 6.80 15.40 -11.56
C GLY A 90 8.09 14.81 -10.97
N GLU A 91 9.18 15.07 -11.68
CA GLU A 91 10.52 14.52 -11.47
C GLU A 91 11.00 14.66 -10.00
N GLY A 92 10.83 13.62 -9.18
CA GLY A 92 11.37 13.58 -7.81
C GLY A 92 10.62 12.70 -6.81
N MET A 93 9.28 12.69 -6.82
CA MET A 93 8.50 11.92 -5.83
C MET A 93 8.06 10.56 -6.37
N GLY A 94 8.85 9.52 -6.07
CA GLY A 94 8.51 8.11 -6.27
C GLY A 94 8.80 7.54 -7.66
N ARG A 95 9.76 8.14 -8.38
CA ARG A 95 10.36 7.57 -9.60
C ARG A 95 10.91 6.16 -9.38
N ASP A 96 11.45 5.84 -8.20
CA ASP A 96 11.96 4.50 -7.89
C ASP A 96 10.88 3.43 -7.77
N LEU A 97 9.64 3.84 -7.46
CA LEU A 97 8.53 2.91 -7.28
C LEU A 97 7.81 2.56 -8.58
N GLY A 98 7.88 3.42 -9.60
CA GLY A 98 7.36 3.13 -10.94
C GLY A 98 7.90 1.81 -11.51
N PRO A 99 9.22 1.68 -11.75
CA PRO A 99 9.78 0.44 -12.29
C PRO A 99 9.60 -0.75 -11.35
N ALA A 100 9.56 -0.56 -10.03
CA ALA A 100 9.25 -1.64 -9.08
C ALA A 100 7.82 -2.18 -9.28
N MET A 101 6.83 -1.30 -9.44
CA MET A 101 5.45 -1.69 -9.71
C MET A 101 5.30 -2.34 -11.10
N GLU A 102 6.01 -1.84 -12.10
CA GLU A 102 6.04 -2.42 -13.44
C GLU A 102 6.65 -3.84 -13.43
N ALA A 103 7.74 -4.03 -12.69
CA ALA A 103 8.35 -5.34 -12.51
C ALA A 103 7.40 -6.34 -11.85
N LEU A 104 6.65 -5.90 -10.82
CA LEU A 104 5.61 -6.73 -10.20
C LEU A 104 4.50 -7.08 -11.20
N LEU A 105 4.03 -6.12 -12.01
CA LEU A 105 3.03 -6.36 -13.05
C LEU A 105 3.48 -7.38 -14.09
N ASN A 106 4.74 -7.30 -14.51
CA ASN A 106 5.31 -8.25 -15.47
C ASN A 106 5.57 -9.64 -14.87
N ALA A 107 5.68 -9.73 -13.55
CA ALA A 107 5.85 -10.99 -12.83
C ALA A 107 4.51 -11.72 -12.54
N LEU A 108 3.37 -11.09 -12.86
CA LEU A 108 2.01 -11.61 -12.70
C LEU A 108 1.44 -12.22 -13.99
#